data_AF-A0A2D5YY01-F1
#
_entry.id   AF-A0A2D5YY01-F1
#
_cell.length_a   1.000
_cell.length_b   1.000
_cell.length_c   1.000
_cell.angle_alpha   90.00
_cell.angle_beta   90.00
_cell.angle_gamma   90.00
#
_symmetry.space_group_name_H-M   'P 1'
#
loop_
_entity.id
_entity.type
_entity.pdbx_description
1 polymer ?
#
loop_
_entity_poly.entity_id
_entity_poly.type
_entity_poly.pdbx_seq_one_letter_code
_entity_poly.pdbx_strand_id
1 'polypeptide(L)'
;FYSFRINDCHDSLGDGESLPELVPTFKVEHPEWTIGPGHPYGGLRQLNFTVPEVRDLKFAVIEETFAKYDFDGLEIDFMRSAPHFMPGTEPDNAAILTDFLRRVRRHLIQRGEQRGRPIPLAVRVTESMEACRLDGFDLSAWIDERLVDMIILGSGAIDIEVEAVKKLTAGTGILVYPCLYGWPSGYSPISPEMVRALATNFWHQGADGIYTFNWNAHSFIQLPVEHERFEHLLERLREIDDPQSLRGKDKQFAADRGRPSIYYPHNQIHCILPTTLETGQQIAVPVMVGEDLTGAPQPKQIELFVGLDEPTHDATLDITLNQTPITSLMRDDAGVSSGVTPDHLIVGRNTIQIAVSRGKATISAVEIRVSY
;
A
#
# COMPACT_ATOMS: atom_id res chain seq x y z
N PHE A 1 -14.04 1.93 -15.69
CA PHE A 1 -14.43 2.18 -14.27
C PHE A 1 -14.37 3.67 -13.97
N TYR A 2 -15.21 4.15 -13.05
CA TYR A 2 -15.06 5.44 -12.40
C TYR A 2 -14.51 5.23 -11.00
N SER A 3 -13.35 5.80 -10.68
CA SER A 3 -12.76 5.76 -9.34
C SER A 3 -13.07 7.05 -8.60
N PHE A 4 -13.86 6.94 -7.54
CA PHE A 4 -14.34 8.06 -6.76
C PHE A 4 -13.48 8.24 -5.51
N ARG A 5 -12.65 9.29 -5.50
CA ARG A 5 -11.99 9.77 -4.27
C ARG A 5 -13.03 10.27 -3.30
N ILE A 6 -13.42 9.44 -2.35
CA ILE A 6 -14.62 9.70 -1.58
C ILE A 6 -14.42 10.81 -0.54
N ASN A 7 -13.18 11.05 -0.10
CA ASN A 7 -12.87 12.00 0.96
C ASN A 7 -11.54 12.76 0.74
N ASP A 8 -11.22 13.15 -0.50
CA ASP A 8 -9.95 13.81 -0.81
C ASP A 8 -9.74 15.05 0.06
N CYS A 9 -8.49 15.21 0.53
CA CYS A 9 -8.08 16.21 1.50
C CYS A 9 -6.93 17.11 1.00
N HIS A 10 -6.66 17.15 -0.32
CA HIS A 10 -5.63 18.04 -0.87
C HIS A 10 -5.99 19.52 -0.64
N ASP A 11 -7.28 19.83 -0.48
CA ASP A 11 -7.81 21.12 -0.01
C ASP A 11 -7.44 21.48 1.45
N SER A 12 -6.76 20.55 2.13
CA SER A 12 -6.30 20.64 3.52
C SER A 12 -4.78 20.45 3.66
N LEU A 13 -4.04 20.20 2.55
CA LEU A 13 -2.58 19.99 2.54
C LEU A 13 -1.76 21.28 2.73
N GLY A 14 -2.44 22.42 2.87
CA GLY A 14 -1.83 23.72 3.10
C GLY A 14 -1.96 24.18 4.54
N ASP A 15 -0.94 24.90 5.00
CA ASP A 15 -0.83 25.76 6.18
C ASP A 15 -1.93 26.83 6.37
N GLY A 16 -3.08 26.69 5.69
CA GLY A 16 -4.16 27.67 5.65
C GLY A 16 -4.17 28.55 4.40
N GLU A 17 -3.13 28.51 3.55
CA GLU A 17 -3.05 29.34 2.33
C GLU A 17 -2.89 28.56 1.01
N SER A 18 -2.60 27.25 1.04
CA SER A 18 -2.33 26.49 -0.18
C SER A 18 -3.61 25.98 -0.86
N LEU A 19 -3.95 26.60 -2.00
CA LEU A 19 -5.01 26.26 -2.97
C LEU A 19 -6.47 26.45 -2.49
N PRO A 20 -6.88 27.67 -2.07
CA PRO A 20 -8.28 27.97 -1.75
C PRO A 20 -9.27 27.59 -2.88
N GLU A 21 -8.82 27.56 -4.12
CA GLU A 21 -9.60 27.13 -5.29
C GLU A 21 -10.02 25.66 -5.28
N LEU A 22 -9.35 24.81 -4.49
CA LEU A 22 -9.71 23.38 -4.37
C LEU A 22 -10.72 23.12 -3.24
N VAL A 23 -11.02 24.14 -2.43
CA VAL A 23 -11.93 24.00 -1.29
C VAL A 23 -13.37 24.01 -1.80
N PRO A 24 -14.11 22.91 -1.70
CA PRO A 24 -15.48 22.88 -2.14
C PRO A 24 -16.36 23.75 -1.24
N THR A 25 -17.35 24.42 -1.83
CA THR A 25 -18.26 25.34 -1.13
C THR A 25 -18.94 24.70 0.07
N PHE A 26 -19.34 23.42 -0.01
CA PHE A 26 -20.00 22.74 1.11
C PHE A 26 -19.09 22.58 2.34
N LYS A 27 -17.76 22.49 2.21
CA LYS A 27 -16.85 22.45 3.37
C LYS A 27 -16.69 23.83 4.02
N VAL A 28 -16.95 24.90 3.27
CA VAL A 28 -16.95 26.28 3.77
C VAL A 28 -18.28 26.59 4.47
N GLU A 29 -19.39 26.17 3.87
CA GLU A 29 -20.74 26.40 4.38
C GLU A 29 -21.07 25.49 5.58
N HIS A 30 -20.50 24.28 5.60
CA HIS A 30 -20.72 23.26 6.63
C HIS A 30 -19.40 22.76 7.25
N PRO A 31 -18.66 23.60 7.98
CA PRO A 31 -17.44 23.18 8.67
C PRO A 31 -17.70 22.05 9.68
N GLU A 32 -18.92 21.96 10.25
CA GLU A 32 -19.35 20.91 11.16
C GLU A 32 -19.48 19.52 10.52
N TRP A 33 -19.44 19.44 9.18
CA TRP A 33 -19.38 18.17 8.45
C TRP A 33 -17.98 17.56 8.43
N THR A 34 -16.97 18.29 8.90
CA THR A 34 -15.57 17.87 8.88
C THR A 34 -15.11 17.35 10.24
N ILE A 35 -14.01 16.60 10.25
CA ILE A 35 -13.33 16.17 11.49
C ILE A 35 -12.74 17.39 12.22
N GLY A 36 -12.27 18.39 11.46
CA GLY A 36 -11.80 19.65 12.00
C GLY A 36 -10.40 19.61 12.63
N PRO A 37 -9.86 20.79 13.01
CA PRO A 37 -8.54 20.92 13.61
C PRO A 37 -8.46 20.34 15.03
N GLY A 38 -7.24 20.03 15.48
CA GLY A 38 -6.95 19.70 16.89
C GLY A 38 -7.03 18.23 17.25
N HIS A 39 -7.24 17.34 16.27
CA HIS A 39 -7.23 15.89 16.47
C HIS A 39 -5.87 15.26 16.11
N PRO A 40 -5.47 14.14 16.76
CA PRO A 40 -4.12 13.56 16.64
C PRO A 40 -3.66 13.22 15.21
N TYR A 41 -4.61 12.98 14.31
CA TYR A 41 -4.38 12.70 12.89
C TYR A 41 -5.58 13.10 12.04
N GLY A 42 -6.41 14.03 12.51
CA GLY A 42 -7.46 14.64 11.69
C GLY A 42 -6.89 15.85 10.95
N GLY A 43 -6.90 15.82 9.62
CA GLY A 43 -6.62 17.05 8.86
C GLY A 43 -7.76 18.06 9.02
N LEU A 44 -7.54 19.28 8.55
CA LEU A 44 -8.44 20.40 8.82
C LEU A 44 -9.86 20.20 8.27
N ARG A 45 -10.03 19.46 7.17
CA ARG A 45 -11.31 19.41 6.43
C ARG A 45 -11.68 18.04 5.83
N GLN A 46 -11.12 16.92 6.29
CA GLN A 46 -11.67 15.61 5.97
C GLN A 46 -13.12 15.53 6.45
N LEU A 47 -14.01 14.95 5.65
CA LEU A 47 -15.41 14.82 6.03
C LEU A 47 -15.59 13.71 7.05
N ASN A 48 -16.48 13.95 8.01
CA ASN A 48 -16.87 13.00 9.03
C ASN A 48 -18.13 12.23 8.59
N PHE A 49 -17.97 10.94 8.34
CA PHE A 49 -19.03 10.08 7.85
C PHE A 49 -20.07 9.73 8.93
N THR A 50 -19.91 10.15 10.19
CA THR A 50 -21.04 10.07 11.16
C THR A 50 -22.17 11.02 10.80
N VAL A 51 -21.87 12.12 10.08
CA VAL A 51 -22.85 13.11 9.62
C VAL A 51 -23.65 12.56 8.43
N PRO A 52 -24.97 12.38 8.55
CA PRO A 52 -25.81 11.85 7.46
C PRO A 52 -25.69 12.61 6.14
N GLU A 53 -25.62 13.94 6.21
CA GLU A 53 -25.54 14.84 5.07
C GLU A 53 -24.25 14.63 4.27
N VAL A 54 -23.14 14.27 4.92
CA VAL A 54 -21.90 13.88 4.25
C VAL A 54 -22.14 12.64 3.39
N ARG A 55 -22.80 11.62 3.94
CA ARG A 55 -23.10 10.37 3.22
C ARG A 55 -24.07 10.61 2.08
N ASP A 56 -25.07 11.46 2.28
CA ASP A 56 -26.03 11.85 1.24
C ASP A 56 -25.35 12.61 0.10
N LEU A 57 -24.46 13.55 0.42
CA LEU A 57 -23.66 14.28 -0.57
C LEU A 57 -22.82 13.33 -1.43
N LYS A 58 -22.09 12.39 -0.80
CA LYS A 58 -21.25 11.44 -1.53
C LYS A 58 -22.07 10.47 -2.37
N PHE A 59 -23.22 10.04 -1.87
CA PHE A 59 -24.13 9.20 -2.64
C PHE A 59 -24.71 9.96 -3.85
N ALA A 60 -25.09 11.23 -3.70
CA ALA A 60 -25.62 12.03 -4.79
C ALA A 60 -24.62 12.17 -5.96
N VAL A 61 -23.32 12.27 -5.67
CA VAL A 61 -22.27 12.25 -6.70
C VAL A 61 -22.27 10.93 -7.48
N ILE A 62 -22.42 9.80 -6.79
CA ILE A 62 -22.53 8.48 -7.42
C ILE A 62 -23.78 8.42 -8.30
N GLU A 63 -24.94 8.84 -7.77
CA GLU A 63 -26.21 8.82 -8.52
C GLU A 63 -26.12 9.66 -9.79
N GLU A 64 -25.57 10.87 -9.69
CA GLU A 64 -25.41 11.78 -10.82
C GLU A 64 -24.45 11.20 -11.85
N THR A 65 -23.30 10.68 -11.40
CA THR A 65 -22.28 10.11 -12.28
C THR A 65 -22.84 8.94 -13.09
N PHE A 66 -23.57 8.03 -12.45
CA PHE A 66 -24.16 6.86 -13.13
C PHE A 66 -25.49 7.17 -13.86
N ALA A 67 -26.06 8.36 -13.66
CA ALA A 67 -27.10 8.89 -14.54
C ALA A 67 -26.51 9.47 -15.84
N LYS A 68 -25.35 10.12 -15.77
CA LYS A 68 -24.75 10.84 -16.90
C LYS A 68 -23.83 9.98 -17.77
N TYR A 69 -23.12 9.03 -17.15
CA TYR A 69 -22.02 8.31 -17.81
C TYR A 69 -22.21 6.80 -17.75
N ASP A 70 -21.90 6.12 -18.84
CA ASP A 70 -22.00 4.66 -18.96
C ASP A 70 -20.70 3.95 -18.56
N PHE A 71 -20.23 4.18 -17.32
CA PHE A 71 -19.07 3.47 -16.78
C PHE A 71 -19.37 2.00 -16.52
N ASP A 72 -18.39 1.12 -16.77
CA ASP A 72 -18.51 -0.32 -16.53
C ASP A 72 -18.54 -0.71 -15.06
N GLY A 73 -18.11 0.15 -14.15
CA GLY A 73 -17.97 -0.16 -12.73
C GLY A 73 -17.63 1.07 -11.90
N LEU A 74 -17.92 1.00 -10.61
CA LEU A 74 -17.57 2.02 -9.61
C LEU A 74 -16.44 1.49 -8.74
N GLU A 75 -15.40 2.29 -8.51
CA GLU A 75 -14.50 2.13 -7.38
C GLU A 75 -14.77 3.23 -6.36
N ILE A 76 -14.92 2.86 -5.09
CA ILE A 76 -14.88 3.80 -3.97
C ILE A 76 -13.46 3.78 -3.40
N ASP A 77 -12.72 4.86 -3.64
CA ASP A 77 -11.37 5.03 -3.12
C ASP A 77 -11.44 5.64 -1.71
N PHE A 78 -11.57 4.77 -0.70
CA PHE A 78 -11.47 5.17 0.71
C PHE A 78 -10.05 5.60 1.07
N MET A 79 -9.05 5.21 0.29
CA MET A 79 -7.68 5.68 0.45
C MET A 79 -7.48 7.07 -0.14
N ARG A 80 -8.52 7.84 -0.48
CA ARG A 80 -8.39 9.28 -0.77
C ARG A 80 -9.50 10.08 -0.09
N SER A 81 -9.28 10.55 1.13
CA SER A 81 -8.25 10.09 2.07
C SER A 81 -8.89 9.77 3.42
N ALA A 82 -8.37 8.75 4.09
CA ALA A 82 -8.66 8.50 5.50
C ALA A 82 -8.16 9.69 6.37
N PRO A 83 -8.63 9.81 7.62
CA PRO A 83 -9.73 9.07 8.25
C PRO A 83 -11.13 9.49 7.74
N HIS A 84 -12.13 8.62 7.97
CA HIS A 84 -13.54 8.87 7.64
C HIS A 84 -14.40 9.21 8.86
N PHE A 85 -13.87 9.04 10.07
CA PHE A 85 -14.55 9.34 11.33
C PHE A 85 -13.61 10.10 12.27
N MET A 86 -14.13 10.48 13.44
CA MET A 86 -13.30 11.10 14.46
C MET A 86 -12.19 10.13 14.91
N PRO A 87 -10.94 10.60 15.04
CA PRO A 87 -9.83 9.81 15.57
C PRO A 87 -10.15 9.00 16.82
N GLY A 88 -10.00 7.69 16.72
CA GLY A 88 -10.23 6.71 17.79
C GLY A 88 -11.65 6.15 17.85
N THR A 89 -12.56 6.59 16.97
CA THR A 89 -13.96 6.13 16.91
C THR A 89 -14.28 5.34 15.65
N GLU A 90 -13.33 5.20 14.74
CA GLU A 90 -13.50 4.57 13.43
C GLU A 90 -13.99 3.12 13.54
N PRO A 91 -13.41 2.25 14.40
CA PRO A 91 -13.88 0.87 14.51
C PRO A 91 -15.32 0.76 15.01
N ASP A 92 -15.69 1.59 15.98
CA ASP A 92 -17.04 1.61 16.55
C ASP A 92 -18.08 2.13 15.54
N ASN A 93 -17.64 2.94 14.58
CA ASN A 93 -18.48 3.49 13.51
C ASN A 93 -18.44 2.69 12.20
N ALA A 94 -17.75 1.54 12.14
CA ALA A 94 -17.58 0.75 10.91
C ALA A 94 -18.91 0.36 10.23
N ALA A 95 -19.96 0.14 11.02
CA ALA A 95 -21.30 -0.16 10.51
C ALA A 95 -21.86 0.95 9.61
N ILE A 96 -21.46 2.21 9.82
CA ILE A 96 -21.91 3.37 9.04
C ILE A 96 -21.39 3.30 7.59
N LEU A 97 -20.11 2.95 7.39
CA LEU A 97 -19.56 2.74 6.04
C LEU A 97 -20.18 1.50 5.39
N THR A 98 -20.44 0.46 6.18
CA THR A 98 -21.12 -0.74 5.70
C THR A 98 -22.55 -0.43 5.19
N ASP A 99 -23.33 0.34 5.95
CA ASP A 99 -24.66 0.82 5.52
C ASP A 99 -24.60 1.69 4.28
N PHE A 100 -23.58 2.54 4.17
CA PHE A 100 -23.34 3.32 2.98
C PHE A 100 -23.08 2.42 1.76
N LEU A 101 -22.22 1.40 1.89
CA LEU A 101 -21.98 0.43 0.82
C LEU A 101 -23.23 -0.38 0.46
N ARG A 102 -24.07 -0.77 1.43
CA ARG A 102 -25.39 -1.39 1.15
C ARG A 102 -26.24 -0.48 0.26
N ARG A 103 -26.29 0.81 0.55
CA ARG A 103 -27.03 1.80 -0.26
C ARG A 103 -26.45 1.91 -1.67
N VAL A 104 -25.13 2.01 -1.81
CA VAL A 104 -24.44 2.04 -3.11
C VAL A 104 -24.73 0.77 -3.91
N ARG A 105 -24.58 -0.41 -3.30
CA ARG A 105 -24.83 -1.70 -3.96
C ARG A 105 -26.25 -1.78 -4.52
N ARG A 106 -27.27 -1.39 -3.74
CA ARG A 106 -28.66 -1.34 -4.23
C ARG A 106 -28.82 -0.42 -5.45
N HIS A 107 -28.19 0.76 -5.43
CA HIS A 107 -28.22 1.68 -6.56
C HIS A 107 -27.57 1.08 -7.81
N LEU A 108 -26.40 0.47 -7.67
CA LEU A 108 -25.67 -0.13 -8.79
C LEU A 108 -26.40 -1.34 -9.39
N ILE A 109 -27.07 -2.16 -8.57
CA ILE A 109 -27.95 -3.25 -9.06
C ILE A 109 -29.08 -2.67 -9.90
N GLN A 110 -29.81 -1.68 -9.38
CA GLN A 110 -30.91 -1.03 -10.12
C GLN A 110 -30.44 -0.40 -11.44
N ARG A 111 -29.28 0.29 -11.42
CA ARG A 111 -28.68 0.86 -12.63
C ARG A 111 -28.24 -0.22 -13.60
N GLY A 112 -27.69 -1.33 -13.11
CA GLY A 112 -27.29 -2.46 -13.94
C GLY A 112 -28.47 -3.12 -14.65
N GLU A 113 -29.59 -3.30 -13.95
CA GLU A 113 -30.86 -3.78 -14.54
C GLU A 113 -31.34 -2.86 -15.66
N GLN A 114 -31.31 -1.53 -15.42
CA GLN A 114 -31.70 -0.53 -16.44
C GLN A 114 -30.79 -0.58 -17.68
N ARG A 115 -29.48 -0.86 -17.48
CA ARG A 115 -28.49 -0.95 -18.57
C ARG A 115 -28.43 -2.34 -19.22
N GLY A 116 -29.11 -3.34 -18.66
CA GLY A 116 -29.04 -4.73 -19.10
C GLY A 116 -27.67 -5.39 -18.84
N ARG A 117 -26.85 -4.84 -17.95
CA ARG A 117 -25.54 -5.40 -17.58
C ARG A 117 -25.16 -5.07 -16.12
N PRO A 118 -24.51 -5.98 -15.37
CA PRO A 118 -24.06 -5.70 -14.01
C PRO A 118 -23.08 -4.52 -13.94
N ILE A 119 -23.09 -3.79 -12.82
CA ILE A 119 -22.12 -2.73 -12.52
C ILE A 119 -21.34 -3.15 -11.27
N PRO A 120 -20.12 -3.70 -11.41
CA PRO A 120 -19.27 -4.06 -10.28
C PRO A 120 -18.94 -2.87 -9.37
N LEU A 121 -18.81 -3.16 -8.08
CA LEU A 121 -18.33 -2.25 -7.04
C LEU A 121 -16.97 -2.72 -6.53
N ALA A 122 -15.96 -1.90 -6.75
CA ALA A 122 -14.64 -2.01 -6.15
C ALA A 122 -14.51 -1.07 -4.94
N VAL A 123 -13.71 -1.46 -3.96
CA VAL A 123 -13.28 -0.59 -2.86
C VAL A 123 -11.78 -0.62 -2.74
N ARG A 124 -11.17 0.54 -2.48
CA ARG A 124 -9.75 0.61 -2.10
C ARG A 124 -9.62 0.94 -0.63
N VAL A 125 -8.90 0.09 0.10
CA VAL A 125 -8.75 0.12 1.56
C VAL A 125 -7.28 0.01 1.97
N THR A 126 -7.00 0.01 3.27
CA THR A 126 -5.65 -0.08 3.84
C THR A 126 -5.01 -1.46 3.61
N GLU A 127 -3.70 -1.57 3.78
CA GLU A 127 -2.92 -2.74 3.33
C GLU A 127 -3.00 -3.99 4.22
N SER A 128 -3.40 -3.85 5.48
CA SER A 128 -3.49 -4.94 6.45
C SER A 128 -4.88 -5.10 7.04
N MET A 129 -5.19 -6.29 7.54
CA MET A 129 -6.48 -6.58 8.19
C MET A 129 -6.67 -5.73 9.46
N GLU A 130 -5.59 -5.55 10.24
CA GLU A 130 -5.62 -4.72 11.43
C GLU A 130 -5.88 -3.26 11.07
N ALA A 131 -5.18 -2.73 10.07
CA ALA A 131 -5.36 -1.36 9.63
C ALA A 131 -6.76 -1.11 9.07
N CYS A 132 -7.31 -2.04 8.28
CA CYS A 132 -8.68 -1.97 7.80
C CYS A 132 -9.67 -1.88 8.97
N ARG A 133 -9.53 -2.73 9.99
CA ARG A 133 -10.37 -2.68 11.20
C ARG A 133 -10.24 -1.35 11.93
N LEU A 134 -9.00 -0.85 12.07
CA LEU A 134 -8.71 0.42 12.75
C LEU A 134 -9.25 1.64 11.99
N ASP A 135 -9.35 1.58 10.66
CA ASP A 135 -9.93 2.64 9.81
C ASP A 135 -11.46 2.52 9.64
N GLY A 136 -12.11 1.53 10.27
CA GLY A 136 -13.55 1.31 10.18
C GLY A 136 -14.00 0.58 8.91
N PHE A 137 -13.08 -0.11 8.22
CA PHE A 137 -13.37 -0.95 7.06
C PHE A 137 -13.67 -2.39 7.50
N ASP A 138 -14.96 -2.72 7.63
CA ASP A 138 -15.42 -4.06 7.99
C ASP A 138 -15.44 -5.00 6.77
N LEU A 139 -14.25 -5.46 6.36
CA LEU A 139 -14.11 -6.34 5.20
C LEU A 139 -14.91 -7.63 5.35
N SER A 140 -15.05 -8.18 6.56
CA SER A 140 -15.83 -9.40 6.79
C SER A 140 -17.29 -9.16 6.42
N ALA A 141 -17.91 -8.11 6.96
CA ALA A 141 -19.30 -7.78 6.63
C ALA A 141 -19.49 -7.50 5.13
N TRP A 142 -18.54 -6.79 4.51
CA TRP A 142 -18.64 -6.45 3.08
C TRP A 142 -18.55 -7.68 2.18
N ILE A 143 -17.76 -8.67 2.57
CA ILE A 143 -17.61 -9.95 1.86
C ILE A 143 -18.83 -10.84 2.11
N ASP A 144 -19.23 -11.03 3.37
CA ASP A 144 -20.35 -11.90 3.77
C ASP A 144 -21.68 -11.46 3.13
N GLU A 145 -21.91 -10.15 3.07
CA GLU A 145 -23.10 -9.56 2.45
C GLU A 145 -22.96 -9.34 0.94
N ARG A 146 -21.80 -9.67 0.35
CA ARG A 146 -21.48 -9.45 -1.07
C ARG A 146 -21.69 -8.00 -1.51
N LEU A 147 -21.26 -7.07 -0.67
CA LEU A 147 -21.37 -5.64 -0.94
C LEU A 147 -20.39 -5.18 -2.01
N VAL A 148 -19.25 -5.87 -2.18
CA VAL A 148 -18.18 -5.51 -3.12
C VAL A 148 -17.83 -6.70 -4.02
N ASP A 149 -17.33 -6.41 -5.22
CA ASP A 149 -16.83 -7.40 -6.19
C ASP A 149 -15.30 -7.40 -6.27
N MET A 150 -14.65 -6.30 -5.86
CA MET A 150 -13.20 -6.15 -5.90
C MET A 150 -12.70 -5.40 -4.67
N ILE A 151 -11.61 -5.87 -4.08
CA ILE A 151 -10.93 -5.22 -2.95
C ILE A 151 -9.51 -4.86 -3.40
N ILE A 152 -9.21 -3.56 -3.42
CA ILE A 152 -7.88 -3.03 -3.70
C ILE A 152 -7.20 -2.71 -2.36
N LEU A 153 -5.99 -3.22 -2.15
CA LEU A 153 -5.27 -3.09 -0.88
C LEU A 153 -4.13 -2.08 -0.98
N GLY A 154 -4.11 -1.13 -0.06
CA GLY A 154 -2.99 -0.24 0.23
C GLY A 154 -2.95 1.08 -0.54
N SER A 155 -2.22 2.03 0.04
CA SER A 155 -1.82 3.27 -0.62
C SER A 155 -0.37 3.62 -0.29
N GLY A 156 0.56 3.02 -1.05
CA GLY A 156 1.99 3.32 -0.92
C GLY A 156 2.75 2.42 0.05
N ALA A 157 2.08 1.50 0.75
CA ALA A 157 2.75 0.42 1.48
C ALA A 157 3.33 -0.64 0.52
N ILE A 158 4.36 -1.37 0.95
CA ILE A 158 4.92 -2.51 0.20
C ILE A 158 4.68 -3.85 0.86
N ASP A 159 4.53 -3.89 2.20
CA ASP A 159 4.09 -5.09 2.91
C ASP A 159 2.56 -5.10 2.98
N ILE A 160 1.93 -5.69 1.95
CA ILE A 160 0.47 -5.78 1.79
C ILE A 160 0.03 -7.21 2.09
N GLU A 161 -0.97 -7.38 2.96
CA GLU A 161 -1.49 -8.68 3.42
C GLU A 161 -2.48 -9.32 2.45
N VAL A 162 -2.05 -9.52 1.19
CA VAL A 162 -2.88 -10.10 0.13
C VAL A 162 -3.38 -11.49 0.51
N GLU A 163 -2.51 -12.34 1.06
CA GLU A 163 -2.86 -13.72 1.45
C GLU A 163 -4.00 -13.74 2.49
N ALA A 164 -3.97 -12.82 3.46
CA ALA A 164 -4.99 -12.75 4.51
C ALA A 164 -6.36 -12.42 3.92
N VAL A 165 -6.43 -11.45 3.00
CA VAL A 165 -7.69 -11.06 2.35
C VAL A 165 -8.14 -12.13 1.36
N LYS A 166 -7.22 -12.78 0.63
CA LYS A 166 -7.54 -13.94 -0.23
C LYS A 166 -8.13 -15.10 0.54
N LYS A 167 -7.63 -15.37 1.76
CA LYS A 167 -8.22 -16.36 2.65
C LYS A 167 -9.63 -15.98 3.10
N LEU A 168 -9.87 -14.70 3.36
CA LEU A 168 -11.19 -14.18 3.74
C LEU A 168 -12.19 -14.25 2.58
N THR A 169 -11.75 -14.01 1.35
CA THR A 169 -12.60 -14.09 0.15
C THR A 169 -12.72 -15.51 -0.43
N ALA A 170 -12.12 -16.52 0.20
CA ALA A 170 -12.13 -17.89 -0.29
C ALA A 170 -13.57 -18.42 -0.45
N GLY A 171 -13.87 -18.99 -1.63
CA GLY A 171 -15.21 -19.47 -1.96
C GLY A 171 -16.19 -18.39 -2.44
N THR A 172 -15.74 -17.13 -2.56
CA THR A 172 -16.50 -16.05 -3.19
C THR A 172 -15.97 -15.75 -4.60
N GLY A 173 -16.67 -14.88 -5.34
CA GLY A 173 -16.20 -14.33 -6.61
C GLY A 173 -15.46 -12.99 -6.47
N ILE A 174 -15.10 -12.58 -5.24
CA ILE A 174 -14.50 -11.28 -4.96
C ILE A 174 -13.01 -11.32 -5.31
N LEU A 175 -12.58 -10.38 -6.14
CA LEU A 175 -11.20 -10.26 -6.62
C LEU A 175 -10.38 -9.36 -5.69
N VAL A 176 -9.12 -9.69 -5.47
CA VAL A 176 -8.20 -8.97 -4.58
C VAL A 176 -7.00 -8.46 -5.36
N TYR A 177 -6.78 -7.15 -5.30
CA TYR A 177 -5.72 -6.45 -6.04
C TYR A 177 -4.83 -5.63 -5.09
N PRO A 178 -3.57 -6.01 -4.86
CA PRO A 178 -2.62 -5.12 -4.20
C PRO A 178 -2.31 -3.89 -5.06
N CYS A 179 -2.20 -2.74 -4.40
CA CYS A 179 -1.83 -1.47 -5.03
C CYS A 179 -0.30 -1.35 -5.16
N LEU A 180 0.22 -1.51 -6.36
CA LEU A 180 1.59 -1.11 -6.72
C LEU A 180 1.62 0.41 -6.93
N TYR A 181 2.15 1.12 -5.93
CA TYR A 181 2.22 2.58 -5.93
C TYR A 181 3.47 3.11 -6.64
N GLY A 182 3.40 4.30 -7.23
CA GLY A 182 4.52 4.87 -7.99
C GLY A 182 5.74 5.30 -7.15
N TRP A 183 5.58 5.50 -5.85
CA TRP A 183 6.65 5.88 -4.92
C TRP A 183 6.38 5.28 -3.52
N PRO A 184 6.46 3.96 -3.38
CA PRO A 184 6.01 3.31 -2.17
C PRO A 184 7.03 3.44 -1.05
N SER A 185 6.57 3.59 0.18
CA SER A 185 7.35 3.42 1.42
C SER A 185 8.75 4.04 1.40
N GLY A 186 8.87 5.29 0.97
CA GLY A 186 10.16 6.00 0.91
C GLY A 186 11.13 5.53 -0.17
N TYR A 187 10.80 4.54 -0.99
CA TYR A 187 11.54 4.12 -2.17
C TYR A 187 11.12 4.96 -3.39
N SER A 188 11.62 6.19 -3.42
CA SER A 188 11.34 7.16 -4.49
C SER A 188 12.65 7.71 -5.09
N PRO A 189 12.88 7.57 -6.41
CA PRO A 189 12.06 6.82 -7.37
C PRO A 189 12.08 5.31 -7.08
N ILE A 190 11.02 4.61 -7.47
CA ILE A 190 10.98 3.14 -7.42
C ILE A 190 11.84 2.54 -8.53
N SER A 191 12.68 1.54 -8.22
CA SER A 191 13.52 0.86 -9.21
C SER A 191 12.73 -0.21 -10.00
N PRO A 192 13.10 -0.51 -11.26
CA PRO A 192 12.53 -1.65 -12.00
C PRO A 192 12.66 -2.98 -11.26
N GLU A 193 13.77 -3.19 -10.56
CA GLU A 193 14.05 -4.39 -9.75
C GLU A 193 13.06 -4.50 -8.58
N MET A 194 12.74 -3.38 -7.93
CA MET A 194 11.74 -3.34 -6.86
C MET A 194 10.34 -3.54 -7.41
N VAL A 195 9.98 -2.93 -8.55
CA VAL A 195 8.71 -3.17 -9.23
C VAL A 195 8.49 -4.67 -9.48
N ARG A 196 9.50 -5.37 -10.02
CA ARG A 196 9.44 -6.81 -10.25
C ARG A 196 9.31 -7.60 -8.95
N ALA A 197 10.06 -7.22 -7.92
CA ALA A 197 10.00 -7.88 -6.61
C ALA A 197 8.62 -7.74 -5.95
N LEU A 198 8.02 -6.54 -5.96
CA LEU A 198 6.67 -6.32 -5.43
C LEU A 198 5.62 -7.11 -6.20
N ALA A 199 5.66 -7.08 -7.54
CA ALA A 199 4.77 -7.88 -8.37
C ALA A 199 4.91 -9.39 -8.07
N THR A 200 6.15 -9.88 -7.95
CA THR A 200 6.44 -11.27 -7.59
C THR A 200 5.84 -11.64 -6.23
N ASN A 201 6.00 -10.76 -5.22
CA ASN A 201 5.43 -10.95 -3.89
C ASN A 201 3.90 -10.97 -3.89
N PHE A 202 3.27 -10.11 -4.70
CA PHE A 202 1.82 -10.06 -4.84
C PHE A 202 1.24 -11.29 -5.51
N TRP A 203 1.86 -11.77 -6.60
CA TRP A 203 1.47 -13.01 -7.26
C TRP A 203 1.66 -14.23 -6.35
N HIS A 204 2.77 -14.28 -5.60
CA HIS A 204 3.03 -15.33 -4.63
C HIS A 204 1.93 -15.45 -3.57
N GLN A 205 1.43 -14.31 -3.08
CA GLN A 205 0.34 -14.26 -2.11
C GLN A 205 -1.05 -14.57 -2.70
N GLY A 206 -1.15 -14.79 -4.02
CA GLY A 206 -2.39 -15.18 -4.69
C GLY A 206 -3.29 -14.02 -5.15
N ALA A 207 -2.71 -12.84 -5.42
CA ALA A 207 -3.45 -11.72 -6.02
C ALA A 207 -4.19 -12.14 -7.31
N ASP A 208 -5.34 -11.53 -7.58
CA ASP A 208 -6.12 -11.74 -8.82
C ASP A 208 -5.70 -10.78 -9.95
N GLY A 209 -4.75 -9.89 -9.65
CA GLY A 209 -4.14 -8.92 -10.56
C GLY A 209 -3.41 -7.85 -9.76
N ILE A 210 -2.78 -6.90 -10.43
CA ILE A 210 -2.06 -5.80 -9.79
C ILE A 210 -2.73 -4.47 -10.14
N TYR A 211 -3.08 -3.69 -9.12
CA TYR A 211 -3.62 -2.34 -9.29
C TYR A 211 -2.47 -1.33 -9.26
N THR A 212 -2.37 -0.45 -10.24
CA THR A 212 -1.31 0.58 -10.27
C THR A 212 -1.88 1.95 -9.92
N PHE A 213 -1.27 2.68 -8.98
CA PHE A 213 -1.68 4.04 -8.63
C PHE A 213 -0.52 5.04 -8.74
N ASN A 214 -0.80 6.19 -9.35
CA ASN A 214 0.19 7.20 -9.75
C ASN A 214 1.27 6.69 -10.73
N TRP A 215 0.86 5.77 -11.60
CA TRP A 215 1.60 5.30 -12.77
C TRP A 215 1.25 6.17 -13.97
N ASN A 216 1.79 7.38 -13.99
CA ASN A 216 1.41 8.40 -14.98
C ASN A 216 2.43 8.47 -16.11
N ALA A 217 1.97 8.41 -17.36
CA ALA A 217 2.81 8.56 -18.56
C ALA A 217 3.49 9.94 -18.70
N HIS A 218 3.13 10.92 -17.86
CA HIS A 218 3.52 12.32 -18.01
C HIS A 218 4.42 12.87 -16.88
N SER A 219 4.61 12.16 -15.76
CA SER A 219 5.35 12.65 -14.59
C SER A 219 6.68 11.92 -14.36
N PHE A 220 7.67 12.64 -13.82
CA PHE A 220 9.05 12.21 -13.54
C PHE A 220 9.20 11.14 -12.43
N ILE A 221 8.12 10.74 -11.75
CA ILE A 221 8.21 10.11 -10.42
C ILE A 221 8.63 8.63 -10.49
N GLN A 222 8.62 8.01 -11.67
CA GLN A 222 8.92 6.58 -11.87
C GLN A 222 10.18 6.31 -12.70
N LEU A 223 11.09 7.28 -12.87
CA LEU A 223 12.15 7.16 -13.87
C LEU A 223 13.57 7.50 -13.36
N PRO A 224 14.59 6.75 -13.80
CA PRO A 224 15.92 7.27 -14.10
C PRO A 224 15.82 8.24 -15.28
N VAL A 225 16.61 9.32 -15.26
CA VAL A 225 16.50 10.54 -16.09
C VAL A 225 16.50 10.34 -17.63
N GLU A 226 16.73 9.12 -18.15
CA GLU A 226 17.14 8.86 -19.54
C GLU A 226 16.14 8.10 -20.46
N HIS A 227 14.91 7.77 -20.04
CA HIS A 227 13.96 7.00 -20.88
C HIS A 227 12.77 7.81 -21.45
N GLU A 228 12.26 7.41 -22.62
CA GLU A 228 10.96 7.88 -23.14
C GLU A 228 9.82 7.42 -22.23
N ARG A 229 9.10 8.40 -21.63
CA ARG A 229 8.24 8.20 -20.45
C ARG A 229 7.15 7.14 -20.63
N PHE A 230 6.56 7.07 -21.83
CA PHE A 230 5.44 6.16 -22.10
C PHE A 230 5.90 4.74 -22.40
N GLU A 231 6.99 4.56 -23.16
CA GLU A 231 7.49 3.23 -23.53
C GLU A 231 8.00 2.48 -22.31
N HIS A 232 8.74 3.16 -21.43
CA HIS A 232 9.20 2.58 -20.18
C HIS A 232 8.03 2.10 -19.32
N LEU A 233 7.00 2.95 -19.13
CA LEU A 233 5.83 2.59 -18.35
C LEU A 233 5.08 1.40 -18.97
N LEU A 234 4.90 1.39 -20.29
CA LEU A 234 4.24 0.31 -21.00
C LEU A 234 5.01 -1.01 -20.88
N GLU A 235 6.34 -0.96 -20.96
CA GLU A 235 7.21 -2.12 -20.74
C GLU A 235 7.01 -2.69 -19.33
N ARG A 236 7.05 -1.83 -18.30
CA ARG A 236 6.83 -2.23 -16.90
C ARG A 236 5.44 -2.82 -16.68
N LEU A 237 4.39 -2.21 -17.25
CA LEU A 237 3.01 -2.70 -17.15
C LEU A 237 2.84 -4.09 -17.77
N ARG A 238 3.48 -4.35 -18.92
CA ARG A 238 3.49 -5.69 -19.54
C ARG A 238 4.25 -6.72 -18.71
N GLU A 239 5.26 -6.27 -17.98
CA GLU A 239 6.13 -7.13 -17.17
C GLU A 239 5.44 -7.62 -15.89
N ILE A 240 4.72 -6.72 -15.20
CA ILE A 240 4.10 -7.06 -13.91
C ILE A 240 2.83 -7.91 -14.04
N ASP A 241 2.21 -7.94 -15.22
CA ASP A 241 0.95 -8.66 -15.49
C ASP A 241 1.12 -10.19 -15.55
N ASP A 242 2.33 -10.68 -15.86
CA ASP A 242 2.60 -12.12 -15.97
C ASP A 242 3.72 -12.56 -15.01
N PRO A 243 3.41 -13.37 -13.96
CA PRO A 243 4.42 -13.87 -13.03
C PRO A 243 5.48 -14.75 -13.70
N GLN A 244 5.18 -15.43 -14.81
CA GLN A 244 6.20 -16.20 -15.53
C GLN A 244 7.23 -15.29 -16.20
N SER A 245 6.78 -14.14 -16.72
CA SER A 245 7.67 -13.16 -17.34
C SER A 245 8.64 -12.50 -16.35
N LEU A 246 8.40 -12.62 -15.03
CA LEU A 246 9.24 -12.08 -13.96
C LEU A 246 10.38 -13.03 -13.57
N ARG A 247 10.32 -14.32 -13.92
CA ARG A 247 11.34 -15.31 -13.56
C ARG A 247 12.67 -14.98 -14.24
N GLY A 248 13.77 -15.10 -13.50
CA GLY A 248 15.12 -14.87 -14.05
C GLY A 248 15.47 -13.41 -14.33
N LYS A 249 14.74 -12.47 -13.74
CA LYS A 249 15.01 -11.04 -13.83
C LYS A 249 15.45 -10.49 -12.48
N ASP A 250 16.31 -9.49 -12.54
CA ASP A 250 16.84 -8.80 -11.36
C ASP A 250 15.71 -8.25 -10.50
N LYS A 251 15.83 -8.45 -9.19
CA LYS A 251 14.81 -8.10 -8.19
C LYS A 251 15.44 -7.50 -6.94
N GLN A 252 14.73 -6.53 -6.35
CA GLN A 252 15.07 -5.93 -5.07
C GLN A 252 13.89 -6.15 -4.11
N PHE A 253 13.92 -7.23 -3.36
CA PHE A 253 12.96 -7.47 -2.29
C PHE A 253 13.34 -6.60 -1.10
N ALA A 254 12.39 -5.91 -0.48
CA ALA A 254 12.70 -4.90 0.52
C ALA A 254 11.71 -4.93 1.68
N ALA A 255 12.19 -4.56 2.86
CA ALA A 255 11.36 -4.28 4.01
C ALA A 255 10.65 -2.93 3.86
N ASP A 256 9.42 -2.85 4.35
CA ASP A 256 8.69 -1.60 4.41
C ASP A 256 9.43 -0.60 5.30
N ARG A 257 9.49 0.66 4.86
CA ARG A 257 10.09 1.79 5.58
C ARG A 257 9.23 3.05 5.54
N GLY A 258 7.93 2.87 5.26
CA GLY A 258 6.93 3.91 5.32
C GLY A 258 6.56 4.35 6.73
N ARG A 259 5.59 5.26 6.83
CA ARG A 259 5.09 5.76 8.11
C ARG A 259 3.62 6.11 7.98
N PRO A 260 2.81 5.80 9.02
CA PRO A 260 1.50 6.40 9.14
C PRO A 260 1.57 7.93 9.04
N SER A 261 0.55 8.52 8.42
CA SER A 261 0.44 9.97 8.28
C SER A 261 -0.95 10.43 8.71
N ILE A 262 -1.13 11.73 8.90
CA ILE A 262 -2.44 12.30 9.23
C ILE A 262 -3.50 12.09 8.13
N TYR A 263 -3.12 11.63 6.95
CA TYR A 263 -4.03 11.31 5.84
C TYR A 263 -4.25 9.80 5.68
N TYR A 264 -3.46 9.00 6.38
CA TYR A 264 -3.48 7.53 6.36
C TYR A 264 -3.02 7.04 7.75
N PRO A 265 -3.83 7.24 8.81
CA PRO A 265 -3.37 7.08 10.19
C PRO A 265 -3.03 5.64 10.57
N HIS A 266 -3.59 4.66 9.87
CA HIS A 266 -3.31 3.25 10.10
C HIS A 266 -2.61 2.54 8.92
N ASN A 267 -2.28 3.26 7.84
CA ASN A 267 -1.46 2.71 6.74
C ASN A 267 0.01 2.64 7.19
N GLN A 268 0.68 1.54 6.88
CA GLN A 268 2.06 1.20 7.30
C GLN A 268 2.21 1.05 8.82
N ILE A 269 1.17 0.63 9.56
CA ILE A 269 1.23 0.44 11.03
C ILE A 269 2.21 -0.64 11.48
N HIS A 270 2.51 -1.61 10.62
CA HIS A 270 3.49 -2.67 10.90
C HIS A 270 4.92 -2.29 10.50
N CYS A 271 5.11 -1.09 9.94
CA CYS A 271 6.41 -0.65 9.47
C CYS A 271 7.32 -0.26 10.63
N ILE A 272 8.51 -0.85 10.66
CA ILE A 272 9.47 -0.69 11.76
C ILE A 272 10.74 0.08 11.37
N LEU A 273 10.97 0.39 10.09
CA LEU A 273 12.16 1.10 9.61
C LEU A 273 11.86 2.54 9.17
N PRO A 274 12.71 3.54 9.44
CA PRO A 274 13.97 3.43 10.15
C PRO A 274 13.80 3.16 11.65
N THR A 275 14.76 2.48 12.26
CA THR A 275 14.80 2.28 13.72
C THR A 275 16.19 2.53 14.26
N THR A 276 16.28 3.08 15.47
CA THR A 276 17.55 3.28 16.16
C THR A 276 17.75 2.22 17.23
N LEU A 277 18.88 1.53 17.17
CA LEU A 277 19.30 0.50 18.12
C LEU A 277 20.60 0.93 18.81
N GLU A 278 20.69 0.64 20.09
CA GLU A 278 21.89 0.81 20.92
C GLU A 278 22.50 -0.55 21.27
N THR A 279 23.69 -0.54 21.86
CA THR A 279 24.41 -1.76 22.23
C THR A 279 23.55 -2.71 23.06
N GLY A 280 23.44 -3.96 22.61
CA GLY A 280 22.61 -5.00 23.23
C GLY A 280 21.15 -5.02 22.77
N GLN A 281 20.71 -4.06 21.95
CA GLN A 281 19.40 -4.07 21.32
C GLN A 281 19.43 -4.80 19.99
N GLN A 282 18.26 -5.33 19.61
CA GLN A 282 18.06 -6.05 18.35
C GLN A 282 16.68 -5.75 17.77
N ILE A 283 16.54 -5.99 16.46
CA ILE A 283 15.27 -5.95 15.76
C ILE A 283 15.15 -7.11 14.77
N ALA A 284 13.92 -7.60 14.60
CA ALA A 284 13.55 -8.56 13.58
C ALA A 284 12.87 -7.83 12.43
N VAL A 285 13.48 -7.85 11.24
CA VAL A 285 12.94 -7.20 10.04
C VAL A 285 12.42 -8.23 9.06
N PRO A 286 11.12 -8.23 8.72
CA PRO A 286 10.57 -9.12 7.72
C PRO A 286 10.83 -8.60 6.29
N VAL A 287 11.21 -9.50 5.39
CA VAL A 287 11.27 -9.25 3.94
C VAL A 287 10.56 -10.39 3.22
N MET A 288 9.54 -10.07 2.42
CA MET A 288 8.86 -11.06 1.58
C MET A 288 9.70 -11.36 0.33
N VAL A 289 9.97 -12.64 0.09
CA VAL A 289 10.59 -13.18 -1.13
C VAL A 289 9.65 -14.20 -1.75
N GLY A 290 8.80 -13.75 -2.68
CA GLY A 290 7.76 -14.57 -3.32
C GLY A 290 8.24 -15.49 -4.44
N GLU A 291 9.54 -15.76 -4.54
CA GLU A 291 10.14 -16.58 -5.60
C GLU A 291 11.04 -17.66 -4.99
N ASP A 292 10.98 -18.87 -5.57
CA ASP A 292 11.95 -19.91 -5.31
C ASP A 292 13.24 -19.65 -6.11
N LEU A 293 14.27 -19.20 -5.39
CA LEU A 293 15.59 -18.88 -5.95
C LEU A 293 16.51 -20.10 -6.08
N THR A 294 16.08 -21.28 -5.62
CA THR A 294 16.87 -22.53 -5.76
C THR A 294 16.69 -23.17 -7.15
N GLY A 295 15.54 -22.92 -7.78
CA GLY A 295 15.17 -23.41 -9.10
C GLY A 295 15.82 -22.66 -10.27
N ALA A 296 15.67 -23.20 -11.48
CA ALA A 296 16.15 -22.55 -12.70
C ALA A 296 15.16 -21.46 -13.20
N PRO A 297 15.64 -20.32 -13.74
CA PRO A 297 17.05 -19.93 -13.80
C PRO A 297 17.58 -19.60 -12.41
N GLN A 298 18.85 -19.94 -12.14
CA GLN A 298 19.48 -19.63 -10.85
C GLN A 298 20.10 -18.24 -10.88
N PRO A 299 20.03 -17.48 -9.78
CA PRO A 299 20.65 -16.17 -9.70
C PRO A 299 22.18 -16.29 -9.72
N LYS A 300 22.85 -15.32 -10.37
CA LYS A 300 24.31 -15.19 -10.34
C LYS A 300 24.80 -14.69 -8.99
N GLN A 301 24.04 -13.80 -8.37
CA GLN A 301 24.37 -13.20 -7.09
C GLN A 301 23.09 -12.90 -6.30
N ILE A 302 23.15 -13.13 -4.99
CA ILE A 302 22.18 -12.62 -4.04
C ILE A 302 22.94 -11.85 -2.97
N GLU A 303 22.54 -10.61 -2.73
CA GLU A 303 23.09 -9.74 -1.70
C GLU A 303 22.01 -9.44 -0.66
N LEU A 304 22.34 -9.62 0.62
CA LEU A 304 21.63 -9.00 1.73
C LEU A 304 22.25 -7.63 1.99
N PHE A 305 21.44 -6.57 1.96
CA PHE A 305 21.86 -5.20 2.25
C PHE A 305 21.08 -4.63 3.42
N VAL A 306 21.78 -3.99 4.36
CA VAL A 306 21.24 -3.28 5.51
C VAL A 306 21.74 -1.83 5.46
N GLY A 307 20.83 -0.90 5.14
CA GLY A 307 21.12 0.52 5.06
C GLY A 307 21.23 1.17 6.44
N LEU A 308 22.15 2.13 6.58
CA LEU A 308 22.44 2.83 7.83
C LEU A 308 22.47 4.35 7.62
N ASP A 309 21.81 5.10 8.51
CA ASP A 309 21.85 6.57 8.48
C ASP A 309 23.04 7.14 9.28
N GLU A 310 23.57 8.30 8.88
CA GLU A 310 24.56 9.02 9.69
C GLU A 310 23.98 9.46 11.06
N PRO A 311 24.77 9.43 12.16
CA PRO A 311 26.20 9.14 12.26
C PRO A 311 26.51 7.67 12.59
N THR A 312 25.73 6.70 12.12
CA THR A 312 25.74 5.34 12.67
C THR A 312 26.75 4.36 12.06
N HIS A 313 27.69 4.86 11.25
CA HIS A 313 28.66 4.05 10.51
C HIS A 313 29.67 3.29 11.41
N ASP A 314 29.90 3.73 12.64
CA ASP A 314 30.85 3.09 13.57
C ASP A 314 30.24 1.90 14.35
N ALA A 315 28.96 1.59 14.15
CA ALA A 315 28.31 0.50 14.85
C ALA A 315 28.76 -0.88 14.34
N THR A 316 28.94 -1.83 15.27
CA THR A 316 29.14 -3.25 14.94
C THR A 316 27.79 -3.96 14.97
N LEU A 317 27.46 -4.65 13.89
CA LEU A 317 26.19 -5.36 13.71
C LEU A 317 26.44 -6.87 13.65
N ASP A 318 25.59 -7.62 14.35
CA ASP A 318 25.44 -9.06 14.16
C ASP A 318 24.14 -9.30 13.40
N ILE A 319 24.21 -10.01 12.27
CA ILE A 319 23.08 -10.23 11.37
C ILE A 319 22.82 -11.73 11.22
N THR A 320 21.56 -12.12 11.34
CA THR A 320 21.10 -13.49 11.11
C THR A 320 19.92 -13.49 10.15
N LEU A 321 19.98 -14.31 9.10
CA LEU A 321 18.92 -14.51 8.10
C LEU A 321 18.30 -15.89 8.31
N ASN A 322 17.02 -15.96 8.65
CA ASN A 322 16.30 -17.22 8.91
C ASN A 322 17.07 -18.18 9.84
N GLN A 323 17.59 -17.66 10.95
CA GLN A 323 18.43 -18.38 11.94
C GLN A 323 19.87 -18.70 11.48
N THR A 324 20.24 -18.39 10.24
CA THR A 324 21.62 -18.55 9.74
C THR A 324 22.43 -17.27 9.96
N PRO A 325 23.53 -17.30 10.76
CA PRO A 325 24.40 -16.15 10.95
C PRO A 325 25.09 -15.73 9.65
N ILE A 326 25.13 -14.42 9.38
CA ILE A 326 25.83 -13.84 8.23
C ILE A 326 27.17 -13.27 8.68
N THR A 327 28.27 -13.94 8.34
CA THR A 327 29.59 -13.66 8.92
C THR A 327 30.50 -12.78 8.05
N SER A 328 30.22 -12.67 6.75
CA SER A 328 31.07 -11.95 5.78
C SER A 328 30.49 -10.59 5.44
N LEU A 329 30.36 -9.75 6.46
CA LEU A 329 29.79 -8.40 6.34
C LEU A 329 30.83 -7.45 5.72
N MET A 330 30.46 -6.83 4.61
CA MET A 330 31.17 -5.70 3.99
C MET A 330 30.48 -4.41 4.39
N ARG A 331 31.24 -3.35 4.64
CA ARG A 331 30.72 -2.05 5.03
C ARG A 331 31.19 -0.98 4.07
N ASP A 332 30.28 -0.09 3.71
CA ASP A 332 30.53 1.13 2.96
C ASP A 332 29.78 2.32 3.58
N ASP A 333 29.72 3.45 2.85
CA ASP A 333 29.06 4.66 3.28
C ASP A 333 27.51 4.52 3.32
N ALA A 334 26.93 3.55 2.60
CA ALA A 334 25.48 3.36 2.55
C ALA A 334 24.99 2.37 3.61
N GLY A 335 25.83 1.43 4.05
CA GLY A 335 25.46 0.46 5.06
C GLY A 335 26.36 -0.76 5.15
N VAL A 336 25.74 -1.92 5.40
CA VAL A 336 26.39 -3.22 5.49
C VAL A 336 25.77 -4.17 4.49
N SER A 337 26.58 -4.91 3.75
CA SER A 337 26.11 -5.94 2.83
C SER A 337 26.84 -7.28 2.96
N SER A 338 26.24 -8.34 2.46
CA SER A 338 26.87 -9.65 2.38
C SER A 338 26.27 -10.48 1.26
N GLY A 339 27.11 -11.29 0.61
CA GLY A 339 26.64 -12.32 -0.31
C GLY A 339 25.91 -13.44 0.45
N VAL A 340 24.73 -13.81 -0.02
CA VAL A 340 23.95 -14.94 0.51
C VAL A 340 23.67 -15.95 -0.60
N THR A 341 23.33 -17.18 -0.24
CA THR A 341 22.94 -18.25 -1.17
C THR A 341 21.43 -18.45 -1.14
N PRO A 342 20.84 -19.08 -2.18
CA PRO A 342 19.42 -19.46 -2.17
C PRO A 342 19.01 -20.26 -0.92
N ASP A 343 19.90 -21.11 -0.38
CA ASP A 343 19.63 -21.95 0.78
C ASP A 343 19.45 -21.16 2.09
N HIS A 344 19.89 -19.90 2.16
CA HIS A 344 19.60 -19.03 3.30
C HIS A 344 18.16 -18.49 3.28
N LEU A 345 17.48 -18.56 2.14
CA LEU A 345 16.18 -17.95 1.91
C LEU A 345 15.07 -19.01 1.87
N ILE A 346 13.88 -18.58 2.26
CA ILE A 346 12.66 -19.35 2.09
C ILE A 346 11.72 -18.59 1.15
N VAL A 347 10.89 -19.34 0.42
CA VAL A 347 9.77 -18.74 -0.31
C VAL A 347 8.76 -18.23 0.73
N GLY A 348 8.50 -16.92 0.73
CA GLY A 348 7.63 -16.25 1.69
C GLY A 348 8.37 -15.23 2.56
N ARG A 349 7.93 -15.09 3.81
CA ARG A 349 8.47 -14.10 4.76
C ARG A 349 9.80 -14.56 5.35
N ASN A 350 10.88 -13.91 4.97
CA ASN A 350 12.22 -14.10 5.52
C ASN A 350 12.44 -13.13 6.69
N THR A 351 13.08 -13.60 7.77
CA THR A 351 13.36 -12.76 8.95
C THR A 351 14.85 -12.45 9.03
N ILE A 352 15.18 -11.15 8.98
CA ILE A 352 16.53 -10.62 9.18
C ILE A 352 16.60 -10.08 10.61
N GLN A 353 17.28 -10.80 11.51
CA GLN A 353 17.58 -10.31 12.86
C GLN A 353 18.85 -9.47 12.80
N ILE A 354 18.78 -8.24 13.31
CA ILE A 354 19.90 -7.30 13.36
C ILE A 354 20.10 -6.90 14.81
N ALA A 355 21.27 -7.22 15.37
CA ALA A 355 21.66 -6.83 16.73
C ALA A 355 22.84 -5.86 16.67
N VAL A 356 22.84 -4.85 17.55
CA VAL A 356 23.98 -3.95 17.72
C VAL A 356 24.87 -4.48 18.84
N SER A 357 26.02 -5.06 18.49
CA SER A 357 26.98 -5.56 19.48
C SER A 357 27.84 -4.45 20.07
N ARG A 358 28.01 -3.34 19.35
CA ARG A 358 28.72 -2.15 19.83
C ARG A 358 28.25 -0.89 19.12
N GLY A 359 28.11 0.20 19.88
CA GLY A 359 27.76 1.52 19.35
C GLY A 359 26.25 1.73 19.26
N LYS A 360 25.84 2.53 18.28
CA LYS A 360 24.45 2.92 18.01
C LYS A 360 24.23 2.93 16.50
N ALA A 361 23.19 2.21 16.04
CA ALA A 361 22.86 1.98 14.64
C ALA A 361 21.46 2.49 14.31
N THR A 362 21.29 3.28 13.25
CA THR A 362 19.97 3.63 12.72
C THR A 362 19.78 2.82 11.44
N ILE A 363 19.03 1.73 11.56
CA ILE A 363 18.73 0.84 10.43
C ILE A 363 17.67 1.53 9.57
N SER A 364 17.98 1.88 8.34
CA SER A 364 17.09 2.67 7.46
C SER A 364 16.55 1.90 6.25
N ALA A 365 17.17 0.77 5.91
CA ALA A 365 16.68 -0.15 4.89
C ALA A 365 17.14 -1.59 5.18
N VAL A 366 16.35 -2.57 4.74
CA VAL A 366 16.77 -3.98 4.67
C VAL A 366 16.26 -4.55 3.35
N GLU A 367 17.17 -5.08 2.55
CA GLU A 367 16.92 -5.48 1.17
C GLU A 367 17.60 -6.81 0.84
N ILE A 368 16.95 -7.62 0.02
CA ILE A 368 17.52 -8.80 -0.63
C ILE A 368 17.54 -8.51 -2.13
N ARG A 369 18.74 -8.30 -2.66
CA ARG A 369 18.98 -7.96 -4.08
C ARG A 369 19.41 -9.20 -4.81
N VAL A 370 18.72 -9.52 -5.90
CA VAL A 370 18.94 -10.70 -6.71
C VAL A 370 19.33 -10.26 -8.12
N SER A 371 20.45 -10.79 -8.61
CA SER A 371 20.96 -10.52 -9.96
C SER A 371 21.07 -11.82 -10.76
N TYR A 372 20.57 -11.83 -12.00
CA TYR A 372 20.51 -12.98 -12.90
C TYR A 372 21.49 -12.90 -14.08
#